data_AF-A0A4V3MJE9-F1
#
_entry.id   AF-A0A4V3MJE9-F1
#
_cell.length_a   1.000
_cell.length_b   1.000
_cell.length_c   1.000
_cell.angle_alpha   90.00
_cell.angle_beta   90.00
_cell.angle_gamma   90.00
#
_symmetry.space_group_name_H-M   'P 1'
#
loop_
_entity.id
_entity.type
_entity.pdbx_description
1 polymer ?
#
loop_
_entity_poly.entity_id
_entity_poly.type
_entity_poly.pdbx_seq_one_letter_code
_entity_poly.pdbx_strand_id
1 'polypeptide(L)' 'PADVAIRITDDGEQVIVDMRSASRYGRYDLGDNAARITAFLGELDQEVAGQVGAAPAE' A
#
# COMPACT_ATOMS: atom_id res chain seq x y z
N PRO A 1 11.28 14.04 4.20
CA PRO A 1 10.03 14.07 3.39
C PRO A 1 10.16 13.15 2.17
N ALA A 2 9.06 12.51 1.76
CA ALA A 2 9.01 11.63 0.61
C ALA A 2 7.74 11.90 -0.20
N ASP A 3 7.83 11.76 -1.51
CA ASP A 3 6.69 11.74 -2.41
C ASP A 3 6.16 10.32 -2.52
N VAL A 4 4.84 10.19 -2.42
CA VAL A 4 4.17 8.89 -2.50
C VAL A 4 3.10 8.96 -3.57
N ALA A 5 3.10 7.95 -4.43
CA ALA A 5 2.02 7.72 -5.39
C ALA A 5 1.41 6.34 -5.12
N ILE A 6 0.09 6.29 -4.98
CA ILE A 6 -0.67 5.05 -4.86
C ILE A 6 -1.61 5.00 -6.05
N ARG A 7 -1.62 3.87 -6.77
CA ARG A 7 -2.55 3.60 -7.86
C ARG A 7 -3.42 2.42 -7.46
N ILE A 8 -4.70 2.57 -7.72
CA ILE A 8 -5.70 1.52 -7.51
C ILE A 8 -6.31 1.22 -8.89
N THR A 9 -6.30 -0.06 -9.26
CA THR A 9 -6.92 -0.54 -10.49
C THR A 9 -7.90 -1.64 -10.12
N ASP A 10 -9.12 -1.55 -10.62
CA ASP A 10 -10.14 -2.60 -10.51
C ASP A 10 -10.34 -3.20 -11.90
N ASP A 11 -10.16 -4.51 -12.04
CA ASP A 11 -10.38 -5.25 -13.28
C ASP A 11 -11.71 -6.05 -13.28
N GLY A 12 -12.50 -5.94 -12.22
CA GLY A 12 -13.77 -6.63 -12.03
C GLY A 12 -13.65 -7.98 -11.31
N GLU A 13 -12.46 -8.57 -11.21
CA GLU A 13 -12.19 -9.77 -10.42
C GLU A 13 -11.40 -9.44 -9.15
N GLN A 14 -10.46 -8.50 -9.25
CA GLN A 14 -9.60 -8.09 -8.16
C GLN A 14 -9.25 -6.60 -8.23
N VAL A 15 -8.97 -6.05 -7.05
CA VAL A 15 -8.42 -4.70 -6.93
C VAL A 15 -6.91 -4.81 -6.73
N ILE A 16 -6.15 -4.21 -7.64
CA ILE A 16 -4.70 -4.13 -7.59
C ILE A 16 -4.30 -2.77 -7.01
N VAL A 17 -3.50 -2.80 -5.93
CA VAL A 17 -2.92 -1.61 -5.30
C VAL A 17 -1.42 -1.57 -5.54
N ASP A 18 -0.97 -0.60 -6.31
CA ASP A 18 0.44 -0.31 -6.54
C ASP A 18 0.89 0.91 -5.74
N MET A 19 2.05 0.83 -5.10
CA MET A 19 2.65 1.95 -4.38
C MET A 19 4.05 2.27 -4.89
N ARG A 20 4.37 3.56 -4.98
CA ARG A 20 5.71 4.11 -5.22
C ARG A 20 6.04 5.14 -4.15
N SER A 21 7.29 5.11 -3.67
CA SER A 21 7.84 6.08 -2.74
C SER A 21 9.15 6.64 -3.27
N ALA A 22 9.32 7.96 -3.23
CA ALA A 22 10.52 8.65 -3.65
C ALA A 22 10.99 9.62 -2.55
N SER A 23 12.14 9.31 -1.95
CA SER A 23 12.78 10.17 -0.95
C SER A 23 13.25 11.48 -1.59
N ARG A 24 12.97 12.62 -0.93
CA ARG A 24 13.45 13.94 -1.38
C ARG A 24 14.85 14.31 -0.87
N TYR A 25 15.47 13.44 -0.07
CA TYR A 25 16.73 13.73 0.61
C TYR A 25 17.83 12.76 0.19
N GLY A 26 18.98 13.34 -0.14
CA GLY A 26 20.16 12.57 -0.55
C GLY A 26 19.99 11.92 -1.92
N ARG A 27 21.06 11.24 -2.35
CA ARG A 27 21.09 10.49 -3.61
C ARG A 27 20.49 9.09 -3.48
N TYR A 28 20.46 8.54 -2.27
CA TYR A 28 20.02 7.19 -1.97
C TYR A 28 19.10 7.23 -0.74
N ASP A 29 18.02 6.46 -0.76
CA ASP A 29 17.10 6.32 0.37
C ASP A 29 17.53 5.21 1.34
N LEU A 30 18.58 4.46 1.01
CA LEU A 30 19.16 3.40 1.86
C LEU A 30 18.14 2.34 2.34
N GLY A 31 17.04 2.15 1.59
CA GLY A 31 15.98 1.19 1.92
C GLY A 31 14.78 1.79 2.62
N ASP A 32 14.78 3.08 2.98
CA ASP A 32 13.64 3.76 3.60
C ASP A 32 12.37 3.68 2.74
N ASN A 33 12.51 3.74 1.42
CA ASN A 33 11.36 3.62 0.53
C ASN A 33 10.80 2.21 0.54
N ALA A 34 11.66 1.19 0.52
CA ALA A 34 11.24 -0.20 0.58
C ALA A 34 10.55 -0.49 1.92
N ALA A 35 11.16 -0.08 3.04
CA ALA A 35 10.59 -0.25 4.37
C ALA A 35 9.19 0.39 4.49
N ARG A 36 9.03 1.62 3.97
CA ARG A 36 7.73 2.31 3.93
C ARG A 36 6.68 1.56 3.12
N ILE A 37 7.04 1.13 1.91
CA ILE A 37 6.12 0.42 1.01
C ILE A 37 5.66 -0.89 1.66
N THR A 38 6.60 -1.69 2.18
CA THR A 38 6.27 -2.96 2.82
C THR A 38 5.40 -2.78 4.07
N ALA A 39 5.70 -1.80 4.92
CA ALA A 39 4.90 -1.53 6.10
C ALA A 39 3.46 -1.14 5.72
N PHE A 40 3.30 -0.16 4.81
CA PHE A 40 1.98 0.30 4.40
C PHE A 40 1.14 -0.79 3.72
N LEU A 41 1.71 -1.52 2.76
CA LEU A 41 0.97 -2.58 2.06
C LEU A 41 0.64 -3.75 3.00
N GLY A 42 1.50 -4.04 3.98
CA GLY A 42 1.20 -5.03 5.01
C GLY A 42 0.06 -4.61 5.92
N GLU A 43 0.02 -3.36 6.37
CA GLU A 43 -1.11 -2.81 7.15
C GLU A 43 -2.41 -2.80 6.33
N LEU A 44 -2.33 -2.39 5.06
CA LEU A 44 -3.49 -2.41 4.15
C LEU A 44 -4.07 -3.81 3.99
N ASP A 45 -3.22 -4.83 3.84
CA ASP A 45 -3.66 -6.23 3.74
C ASP A 45 -4.42 -6.68 5.00
N GLN A 46 -3.94 -6.31 6.20
CA GLN A 46 -4.63 -6.61 7.45
C GLN A 46 -5.98 -5.91 7.55
N GLU A 47 -6.05 -4.63 7.18
CA GLU A 47 -7.29 -3.85 7.19
C GLU A 47 -8.32 -4.43 6.21
N VAL A 48 -7.90 -4.80 5.00
CA VAL A 48 -8.77 -5.41 3.99
C VAL A 48 -9.24 -6.78 4.46
N ALA A 49 -8.35 -7.63 5.00
CA ALA A 49 -8.72 -8.94 5.54
C ALA A 49 -9.73 -8.81 6.68
N GLY A 50 -9.57 -7.82 7.56
CA GLY A 50 -10.51 -7.52 8.65
C GLY A 50 -11.88 -7.08 8.14
N GLN A 51 -11.94 -6.34 7.03
CA GLN A 51 -13.19 -5.91 6.40
C GLN A 51 -13.89 -7.03 5.62
N VAL A 52 -13.14 -7.86 4.88
CA VAL A 52 -13.67 -9.01 4.13
C VAL A 52 -14.16 -10.12 5.08
N GLY A 53 -13.59 -10.21 6.28
CA GLY A 53 -14.03 -11.09 7.37
C GLY A 53 -15.30 -10.64 8.12
N ALA A 54 -15.86 -9.47 7.79
CA ALA A 54 -17.12 -8.98 8.36
C ALA A 54 -18.18 -8.85 7.26
N ALA A 55 -18.71 -9.99 6.80
CA ALA A 55 -20.02 -9.96 6.15
C ALA A 55 -21.06 -9.47 7.18
N PRO A 56 -21.92 -8.48 6.86
CA PRO A 56 -23.10 -8.23 7.65
C PRO A 56 -23.97 -9.49 7.58
N ALA A 57 -24.53 -9.88 8.73
CA ALA A 57 -25.66 -10.78 8.73
C ALA A 57 -26.84 -10.07 8.05
N GLU A 58 -27.22 -10.50 6.85
CA GLU A 58 -28.61 -10.50 6.37
C GLU A 58 -28.84 -11.64 5.37
#